data_AF-A0A969JFG0-F1
#
_entry.id   AF-A0A969JFG0-F1
#
_cell.length_a   1.000
_cell.length_b   1.000
_cell.length_c   1.000
_cell.angle_alpha   90.00
_cell.angle_beta   90.00
_cell.angle_gamma   90.00
#
_symmetry.space_group_name_H-M   'P 1'
#
loop_
_entity.id
_entity.type
_entity.pdbx_description
1 polymer ?
#
loop_
_entity_poly.entity_id
_entity_poly.type
_entity_poly.pdbx_seq_one_letter_code
_entity_poly.pdbx_strand_id
1 'polypeptide(L)'
;MLQQDGFRLSYVEVYNWGTFDGQIWKLQPQGKNSLLTGANGSGKTTLVDAILTLLVPPNKRHYNQSSGAESKRERDENSYVMGAYGTLQAESGLAAKTKYLRSKDDFSILLGVFLMLKLRNI
;
A
#
# COMPACT_ATOMS: atom_id res chain seq x y z
N MET A 1 -22.55 15.13 -26.57
CA MET A 1 -22.29 14.22 -25.43
C MET A 1 -21.43 14.97 -24.46
N LEU A 2 -21.90 15.23 -23.23
CA LEU A 2 -21.14 16.01 -22.25
C LEU A 2 -19.90 15.20 -21.82
N GLN A 3 -18.72 15.76 -22.11
CA GLN A 3 -17.43 15.18 -21.79
C GLN A 3 -17.22 15.39 -20.28
N GLN A 4 -17.22 14.32 -19.49
CA GLN A 4 -17.04 14.43 -18.05
C GLN A 4 -15.55 14.46 -17.71
N ASP A 5 -15.17 15.37 -16.81
CA ASP A 5 -13.83 15.42 -16.21
C ASP A 5 -13.79 14.50 -14.98
N GLY A 6 -12.62 13.93 -14.69
CA GLY A 6 -12.41 13.09 -13.52
C GLY A 6 -11.02 13.24 -12.93
N PHE A 7 -10.90 13.05 -11.62
CA PHE A 7 -9.60 12.98 -10.95
C PHE A 7 -8.89 11.68 -11.31
N ARG A 8 -7.65 11.80 -11.75
CA ARG A 8 -6.80 10.65 -12.10
C ARG A 8 -5.46 10.75 -11.43
N LEU A 9 -4.96 9.60 -11.00
CA LEU A 9 -3.62 9.47 -10.42
C LEU A 9 -2.57 9.81 -11.46
N SER A 10 -1.79 10.85 -11.21
CA SER A 10 -0.69 11.28 -12.09
C SER A 10 0.66 10.78 -11.58
N TYR A 11 0.85 10.81 -10.26
CA TYR A 11 2.12 10.54 -9.61
C TYR A 11 1.92 9.98 -8.20
N VAL A 12 2.77 9.04 -7.78
CA VAL A 12 2.83 8.52 -6.40
C VAL A 12 4.29 8.39 -5.96
N GLU A 13 4.55 8.77 -4.70
CA GLU A 13 5.76 8.37 -3.98
C GLU A 13 5.41 7.58 -2.72
N VAL A 14 6.24 6.59 -2.42
CA VAL A 14 6.14 5.74 -1.24
C VAL A 14 7.51 5.67 -0.55
N TYR A 15 7.55 6.01 0.73
CA TYR A 15 8.71 5.87 1.59
C TYR A 15 8.30 5.13 2.86
N ASN A 16 9.08 4.11 3.25
CA ASN A 16 8.93 3.38 4.50
C ASN A 16 7.51 2.83 4.76
N TRP A 17 6.86 2.24 3.75
CA TRP A 17 5.50 1.70 3.86
C TRP A 17 5.45 0.21 3.51
N GLY A 18 4.96 -0.61 4.44
CA GLY A 18 5.03 -2.07 4.33
C GLY A 18 6.46 -2.52 4.12
N THR A 19 6.73 -3.28 3.06
CA THR A 19 8.09 -3.74 2.71
C THR A 19 8.88 -2.74 1.87
N PHE A 20 8.31 -1.62 1.45
CA PHE A 20 9.07 -0.52 0.85
C PHE A 20 9.84 0.20 1.96
N ASP A 21 11.16 0.27 1.85
CA ASP A 21 12.02 0.68 2.96
C ASP A 21 13.28 1.42 2.48
N GLY A 22 13.73 2.40 3.28
CA GLY A 22 15.03 3.06 3.15
C GLY A 22 15.23 3.95 1.91
N GLN A 23 14.25 4.02 1.00
CA GLN A 23 14.32 4.84 -0.21
C GLN A 23 12.94 5.25 -0.72
N ILE A 24 12.91 6.28 -1.56
CA ILE A 24 11.69 6.79 -2.19
C ILE A 24 11.40 5.98 -3.46
N TRP A 25 10.27 5.28 -3.47
CA TRP A 25 9.76 4.56 -4.62
C TRP A 25 8.74 5.40 -5.36
N LYS A 26 8.84 5.47 -6.69
CA LYS A 26 8.05 6.39 -7.52
C LYS A 26 7.23 5.62 -8.56
N LEU A 27 5.98 6.00 -8.76
CA LEU A 27 5.11 5.53 -9.84
C LEU A 27 4.52 6.74 -10.58
N GLN A 28 4.51 6.72 -11.92
CA GLN A 28 3.98 7.81 -12.75
C GLN A 28 2.90 7.31 -13.72
N PRO A 29 1.66 7.05 -13.27
CA PRO A 29 0.59 6.60 -14.16
C PRO A 29 0.18 7.66 -15.20
N GLN A 30 0.46 8.96 -14.94
CA GLN A 30 0.13 10.07 -15.83
C GLN A 30 -1.35 10.11 -16.25
N GLY A 31 -2.25 9.67 -15.35
CA GLY A 31 -3.68 9.59 -15.63
C GLY A 31 -4.10 8.47 -16.61
N LYS A 32 -3.20 7.56 -16.95
CA LYS A 32 -3.45 6.41 -17.83
C LYS A 32 -3.69 5.14 -17.02
N ASN A 33 -4.18 4.10 -17.71
CA ASN A 33 -4.25 2.76 -17.14
C ASN A 33 -2.84 2.25 -16.87
N SER A 34 -2.62 1.66 -15.71
CA SER A 34 -1.34 1.09 -15.29
C SER A 34 -1.52 -0.37 -14.92
N LEU A 35 -0.61 -1.22 -15.39
CA LEU A 35 -0.54 -2.63 -15.02
C LEU A 35 0.53 -2.83 -13.96
N LEU A 36 0.14 -3.28 -12.77
CA LEU A 36 1.06 -3.64 -11.70
C LEU A 36 1.34 -5.14 -11.75
N THR A 37 2.54 -5.53 -12.17
CA THR A 37 2.97 -6.93 -12.31
C THR A 37 4.23 -7.22 -11.49
N GLY A 38 4.50 -8.49 -11.22
CA GLY A 38 5.61 -8.96 -10.39
C GLY A 38 5.27 -10.27 -9.67
N ALA A 39 6.28 -10.91 -9.07
CA ALA A 39 6.13 -12.17 -8.34
C ALA A 39 5.20 -12.06 -7.11
N ASN A 40 4.74 -13.19 -6.59
CA ASN A 40 4.03 -13.23 -5.30
C ASN A 40 4.95 -12.70 -4.18
N GLY A 41 4.39 -11.88 -3.28
CA GLY A 41 5.18 -11.23 -2.23
C GLY A 41 6.02 -10.04 -2.66
N SER A 42 5.98 -9.62 -3.94
CA SER A 42 6.78 -8.48 -4.44
C SER A 42 6.29 -7.09 -4.01
N GLY A 43 5.29 -6.98 -3.12
CA GLY A 43 4.76 -5.70 -2.64
C GLY A 43 3.69 -5.04 -3.52
N LYS A 44 3.10 -5.74 -4.49
CA LYS A 44 2.03 -5.18 -5.35
C LYS A 44 0.81 -4.72 -4.54
N THR A 45 0.26 -5.61 -3.71
CA THR A 45 -0.88 -5.28 -2.82
C THR A 45 -0.48 -4.18 -1.83
N THR A 46 0.74 -4.21 -1.30
CA THR A 46 1.28 -3.15 -0.43
C THR A 46 1.24 -1.77 -1.08
N LEU A 47 1.57 -1.66 -2.37
CA LEU A 47 1.50 -0.41 -3.13
C LEU A 47 0.04 0.03 -3.38
N VAL A 48 -0.85 -0.92 -3.67
CA VAL A 48 -2.29 -0.63 -3.81
C VAL A 48 -2.87 -0.12 -2.49
N ASP A 49 -2.52 -0.77 -1.37
CA ASP A 49 -2.90 -0.37 -0.02
C ASP A 49 -2.37 1.03 0.35
N ALA A 50 -1.17 1.40 -0.11
CA ALA A 50 -0.65 2.75 0.04
C ALA A 50 -1.55 3.79 -0.65
N ILE A 51 -1.96 3.52 -1.89
CA ILE A 51 -2.85 4.41 -2.65
C ILE A 51 -4.25 4.46 -2.00
N LEU A 52 -4.77 3.32 -1.54
CA LEU A 52 -6.05 3.26 -0.81
C LEU A 52 -6.02 4.08 0.48
N THR A 53 -4.89 4.08 1.19
CA THR A 53 -4.70 4.87 2.43
C THR A 53 -4.91 6.37 2.18
N LEU A 54 -4.47 6.88 1.02
CA LEU A 54 -4.66 8.28 0.64
C LEU A 54 -6.12 8.63 0.29
N LEU A 55 -6.90 7.64 -0.14
CA LEU A 55 -8.25 7.85 -0.70
C LEU A 55 -9.38 7.52 0.29
N VAL A 56 -9.14 6.59 1.20
CA VAL A 56 -10.17 6.03 2.07
C VAL A 56 -9.93 6.52 3.51
N PRO A 57 -10.94 6.98 4.25
CA PRO A 57 -10.79 7.35 5.66
C PRO A 57 -10.40 6.15 6.54
N PRO A 58 -9.61 6.35 7.61
CA PRO A 58 -9.06 5.26 8.44
C PRO A 58 -10.09 4.22 8.90
N ASN A 59 -11.27 4.65 9.33
CA ASN A 59 -12.34 3.78 9.83
C ASN A 59 -13.03 2.91 8.75
N LYS A 60 -12.68 3.10 7.47
CA LYS A 60 -13.20 2.33 6.33
C LYS A 60 -12.10 1.61 5.56
N ARG A 61 -10.84 1.66 6.03
CA ARG A 61 -9.71 1.02 5.37
C ARG A 61 -9.68 -0.46 5.74
N HIS A 62 -9.58 -1.31 4.73
CA HIS A 62 -9.33 -2.73 4.89
C HIS A 62 -8.12 -3.09 4.03
N TYR A 63 -7.06 -3.55 4.68
CA TYR A 63 -5.81 -3.84 3.99
C TYR A 63 -5.69 -5.32 3.59
N ASN A 64 -4.90 -5.57 2.54
CA ASN A 64 -4.54 -6.92 2.09
C ASN A 64 -5.72 -7.87 1.81
N GLN A 65 -6.85 -7.33 1.33
CA GLN A 65 -8.04 -8.14 1.02
C GLN A 65 -7.83 -9.19 -0.09
N SER A 66 -6.76 -9.06 -0.89
CA SER A 66 -6.46 -9.99 -1.98
C SER A 66 -6.02 -11.39 -1.54
N SER A 67 -5.70 -11.60 -0.26
CA SER A 67 -5.11 -12.87 0.22
C SER A 67 -6.11 -13.97 0.61
N GLY A 68 -7.43 -13.74 0.53
CA GLY A 68 -8.46 -14.78 0.68
C GLY A 68 -8.52 -15.50 2.04
N ALA A 69 -7.75 -15.09 3.03
CA ALA A 69 -7.67 -15.72 4.34
C ALA A 69 -8.43 -14.89 5.38
N GLU A 70 -9.67 -15.26 5.67
CA GLU A 70 -10.51 -14.65 6.72
C GLU A 70 -9.94 -14.84 8.15
N SER A 71 -8.81 -15.54 8.34
CA SER A 71 -8.41 -16.03 9.67
C SER A 71 -6.96 -15.79 10.11
N LYS A 72 -6.11 -15.02 9.41
CA LYS A 72 -4.74 -14.75 9.91
C LYS A 72 -4.27 -13.30 9.71
N ARG A 73 -4.35 -12.54 10.81
CA ARG A 73 -3.83 -11.18 11.03
C ARG A 73 -4.37 -10.15 10.06
N GLU A 74 -5.39 -9.42 10.49
CA GLU A 74 -5.70 -8.11 9.91
C GLU A 74 -4.44 -7.25 9.98
N ARG A 75 -3.88 -6.93 8.81
CA ARG A 75 -2.88 -5.88 8.69
C ARG A 75 -3.60 -4.57 9.00
N ASP A 76 -3.08 -3.82 9.96
CA ASP A 76 -3.52 -2.46 10.24
C ASP A 76 -2.52 -1.45 9.69
N GLU A 77 -2.88 -0.17 9.70
CA GLU A 77 -2.03 0.92 9.24
C GLU A 77 -0.67 0.92 9.95
N ASN A 78 -0.65 0.66 11.25
CA ASN A 78 0.58 0.55 12.04
C ASN A 78 1.50 -0.57 11.53
N SER A 79 0.96 -1.71 11.13
CA SER A 79 1.76 -2.80 10.58
C SER A 79 2.42 -2.44 9.24
N TYR A 80 1.80 -1.57 8.44
CA TYR A 80 2.43 -1.00 7.25
C TYR A 80 3.48 0.04 7.61
N VAL A 81 3.18 0.98 8.52
CA VAL A 81 4.14 1.99 8.98
C VAL A 81 5.40 1.33 9.52
N MET A 82 5.27 0.33 10.38
CA MET A 82 6.39 -0.40 11.00
C MET A 82 7.04 -1.43 10.05
N GLY A 83 6.41 -1.75 8.91
CA GLY A 83 6.94 -2.67 7.91
C GLY A 83 6.97 -4.13 8.37
N ALA A 84 5.83 -4.67 8.78
CA ALA A 84 5.71 -6.03 9.28
C ALA A 84 5.87 -7.09 8.16
N TYR A 85 6.94 -7.89 8.15
CA TYR A 85 7.30 -8.76 7.00
C TYR A 85 7.53 -10.25 7.30
N GLY A 86 7.39 -10.69 8.55
CA GLY A 86 7.55 -12.10 8.89
C GLY A 86 7.15 -12.41 10.32
N THR A 87 7.13 -13.69 10.68
CA THR A 87 6.89 -14.13 12.05
C THR A 87 7.96 -15.12 12.47
N LEU A 88 8.59 -14.91 13.63
CA LEU A 88 9.40 -15.93 14.29
C LEU A 88 8.48 -16.81 15.12
N GLN A 89 8.43 -18.11 14.82
CA GLN A 89 7.95 -19.09 15.78
C GLN A 89 9.09 -19.39 16.74
N ALA A 90 8.84 -19.25 18.05
CA ALA A 90 9.81 -19.67 19.06
C ALA A 90 9.73 -21.19 19.21
N GLU A 91 10.88 -21.87 19.22
CA GLU A 91 10.97 -23.34 19.39
C GLU A 91 10.38 -23.85 20.71
N SER A 92 10.16 -22.94 21.69
CA SER A 92 9.70 -23.24 23.05
C SER A 92 8.20 -22.99 23.30
N GLY A 93 7.37 -22.89 22.26
CA GLY A 93 5.91 -22.76 22.43
C GLY A 93 5.42 -21.35 22.81
N LEU A 94 6.31 -20.35 22.81
CA LEU A 94 5.94 -18.94 22.97
C LEU A 94 5.28 -18.39 21.70
N ALA A 95 4.35 -17.45 21.89
CA ALA A 95 3.57 -16.82 20.83
C ALA A 95 4.45 -16.24 19.71
N ALA A 96 4.01 -16.43 18.47
CA ALA A 96 4.78 -16.10 17.28
C ALA A 96 4.99 -14.57 17.14
N LYS A 97 6.25 -14.10 17.21
CA LYS A 97 6.61 -12.68 17.22
C LYS A 97 6.74 -12.12 15.81
N THR A 98 6.02 -11.04 15.50
CA THR A 98 6.12 -10.33 14.21
C THR A 98 7.46 -9.60 14.11
N LYS A 99 8.13 -9.71 12.95
CA LYS A 99 9.29 -8.88 12.60
C LYS A 99 8.86 -7.61 11.89
N TYR A 100 9.51 -6.51 12.24
CA TYR A 100 9.29 -5.18 11.69
C TYR A 100 10.59 -4.67 11.08
N LEU A 101 10.50 -3.96 9.96
CA LEU A 101 11.64 -3.27 9.34
C LEU A 101 12.01 -1.99 10.09
N ARG A 102 11.04 -1.42 10.80
CA ARG A 102 11.10 -0.09 11.39
C ARG A 102 10.65 -0.09 12.85
N SER A 103 11.03 0.97 13.54
CA SER A 103 10.71 1.30 14.93
C SER A 103 9.68 2.43 15.00
N LYS A 104 9.32 2.85 16.23
CA LYS A 104 8.40 3.98 16.43
C LYS A 104 9.03 5.34 16.13
N ASP A 105 10.36 5.40 16.02
CA ASP A 105 11.11 6.62 15.71
C ASP A 105 11.21 6.86 14.19
N ASP A 106 10.85 5.86 13.40
CA ASP A 106 10.78 5.95 11.95
C ASP A 106 9.42 6.48 11.49
N PHE A 107 9.39 7.07 10.30
CA PHE A 107 8.17 7.57 9.68
C PHE A 107 7.99 7.01 8.27
N SER A 108 6.73 7.00 7.82
CA SER A 108 6.33 6.67 6.45
C SER A 108 5.83 7.91 5.74
N ILE A 109 6.08 8.02 4.44
CA ILE A 109 5.49 9.07 3.60
C ILE A 109 4.77 8.42 2.44
N LEU A 110 3.51 8.82 2.26
CA LEU A 110 2.71 8.53 1.08
C LEU A 110 2.36 9.86 0.42
N LEU A 111 2.79 10.05 -0.82
CA LEU A 111 2.45 11.22 -1.64
C LEU A 111 1.66 10.76 -2.85
N GLY A 112 0.51 11.36 -3.10
CA GLY A 112 -0.29 11.12 -4.31
C GLY A 112 -0.68 12.44 -4.97
N VAL A 113 -0.43 12.57 -6.27
CA VAL A 113 -0.87 13.72 -7.07
C VAL A 113 -1.99 13.26 -7.98
N PHE A 114 -3.18 13.85 -7.77
CA PHE A 114 -4.36 13.64 -8.59
C PHE A 114 -4.62 14.89 -9.42
N LEU A 115 -4.77 14.72 -10.73
CA LEU A 115 -5.09 15.80 -11.65
C LEU A 115 -6.51 15.61 -12.21
N MET A 116 -7.24 16.70 -12.37
CA MET A 116 -8.49 16.70 -13.13
C MET A 116 -8.15 16.58 -14.62
N LEU A 117 -8.56 15.47 -15.23
CA LEU A 117 -8.30 15.16 -16.64
C LEU A 117 -9.61 14.76 -17.34
N LYS A 118 -9.69 15.08 -18.63
CA LYS A 118 -10.80 14.65 -19.48
C LYS A 118 -10.89 13.12 -19.51
N LEU A 119 -12.09 12.57 -19.25
CA LEU A 119 -12.33 11.15 -19.43
C LEU A 119 -12.30 10.84 -20.93
N ARG A 120 -11.37 9.96 -21.33
CA ARG A 120 -11.37 9.38 -22.67
C ARG A 120 -12.40 8.25 -22.69
N ASN A 121 -13.28 8.25 -23.68
CA ASN A 121 -14.09 7.08 -23.99
C ASN A 121 -13.11 5.96 -24.36
N ILE A 122 -13.17 4.85 -23.62
CA ILE A 122 -12.45 3.61 -23.94
C ILE A 122 -13.30 2.84 -24.94
#